data_AF-A0A9X8ULG1-F1
#
_entry.id   AF-A0A9X8ULG1-F1
#
_cell.length_a   1.000
_cell.length_b   1.000
_cell.length_c   1.000
_cell.angle_alpha   90.00
_cell.angle_beta   90.00
_cell.angle_gamma   90.00
#
_symmetry.space_group_name_H-M   'P 1'
#
loop_
_entity.id
_entity.type
_entity.pdbx_description
1 polymer ?
#
loop_
_entity_poly.entity_id
_entity_poly.type
_entity_poly.pdbx_seq_one_letter_code
_entity_poly.pdbx_strand_id
1 'polypeptide(L)' 'MDFIQEVFVEILNNSEVSVEIKGWDNETLLAAYKDKAALSLQKIKNILEDVALSDFDCIEEILNVYKNLGYIINHRHDFG' A
#
# COMPACT_ATOMS: atom_id res chain seq x y z
N MET A 1 -4.84 -8.62 -15.74
CA MET A 1 -4.24 -8.17 -14.47
C MET A 1 -2.85 -8.76 -14.42
N ASP A 2 -1.86 -7.99 -13.98
CA ASP A 2 -0.48 -8.47 -13.89
C ASP A 2 -0.33 -9.41 -12.68
N PHE A 3 0.35 -10.55 -12.85
CA PHE A 3 0.61 -11.56 -11.80
C PHE A 3 1.15 -10.93 -10.49
N ILE A 4 1.92 -9.85 -10.60
CA ILE A 4 2.42 -9.10 -9.44
C ILE A 4 1.27 -8.49 -8.63
N GLN A 5 0.21 -7.99 -9.27
CA GLN A 5 -0.96 -7.44 -8.57
C GLN A 5 -1.70 -8.53 -7.76
N GLU A 6 -1.84 -9.75 -8.31
CA GLU A 6 -2.48 -10.87 -7.60
C GLU A 6 -1.68 -11.29 -6.36
N VAL A 7 -0.35 -11.36 -6.49
CA VAL A 7 0.54 -11.67 -5.37
C VAL A 7 0.48 -10.59 -4.29
N PHE A 8 0.46 -9.31 -4.67
CA PHE A 8 0.34 -8.22 -3.71
C PHE A 8 -1.00 -8.22 -2.97
N VAL A 9 -2.10 -8.52 -3.66
CA VAL A 9 -3.43 -8.62 -3.03
C VAL A 9 -3.46 -9.75 -2.01
N GLU A 10 -2.85 -10.90 -2.31
CA GLU A 10 -2.80 -12.04 -1.40
C GLU A 10 -1.96 -11.76 -0.14
N ILE A 11 -0.79 -11.12 -0.31
CA ILE A 11 0.09 -10.69 0.79
C ILE A 11 -0.60 -9.65 1.67
N LEU A 12 -1.31 -8.68 1.06
CA LEU A 12 -2.04 -7.67 1.80
C LEU A 12 -3.22 -8.25 2.57
N ASN A 13 -3.88 -9.29 2.04
CA ASN A 13 -5.05 -9.92 2.65
C ASN A 13 -4.74 -10.92 3.76
N ASN A 14 -3.50 -11.39 3.90
CA ASN A 14 -3.16 -12.37 4.92
C ASN A 14 -1.79 -12.12 5.55
N SER A 15 -1.78 -11.68 6.81
CA SER A 15 -0.55 -11.46 7.58
C SER A 15 0.24 -12.74 7.91
N GLU A 16 -0.34 -13.93 7.66
CA GLU A 16 0.30 -15.23 7.89
C GLU A 16 0.70 -15.96 6.60
N VAL A 17 0.48 -15.37 5.41
CA VAL A 17 0.76 -16.04 4.14
C VAL A 17 2.26 -15.96 3.79
N SER A 18 2.87 -17.13 3.67
CA SER A 18 4.18 -17.33 3.07
C SER A 18 4.02 -17.48 1.56
N VAL A 19 4.46 -16.48 0.78
CA VAL A 19 4.48 -16.56 -0.68
C VAL A 19 5.84 -17.03 -1.17
N GLU A 20 5.86 -18.13 -1.91
CA GLU A 20 7.04 -18.61 -2.64
C GLU A 20 6.92 -18.19 -4.11
N ILE A 21 7.68 -17.16 -4.52
CA ILE A 21 7.73 -16.72 -5.91
C ILE A 21 8.89 -17.44 -6.61
N LYS A 22 8.58 -18.32 -7.56
CA LYS A 22 9.60 -19.06 -8.33
C LYS A 22 10.60 -18.11 -8.98
N GLY A 23 11.88 -18.30 -8.66
CA GLY A 23 13.00 -17.52 -9.19
C GLY A 23 13.37 -16.31 -8.33
N TRP A 24 12.65 -16.05 -7.25
CA TRP A 24 13.01 -15.03 -6.26
C TRP A 24 13.34 -15.73 -4.95
N ASP A 25 14.53 -15.47 -4.41
CA ASP A 25 14.90 -15.95 -3.08
C ASP A 25 14.26 -15.08 -1.99
N ASN A 26 14.32 -15.57 -0.75
CA ASN A 26 13.77 -14.85 0.41
C ASN A 26 14.41 -13.48 0.62
N GLU A 27 15.67 -13.28 0.23
CA GLU A 27 16.31 -11.96 0.35
C GLU A 27 15.74 -10.96 -0.66
N THR A 28 15.48 -11.41 -1.89
CA THR A 28 14.85 -10.62 -2.95
C THR A 28 13.41 -10.26 -2.59
N LEU A 29 12.65 -11.22 -2.04
CA LEU A 29 11.31 -10.98 -1.51
C LEU A 29 11.32 -10.01 -0.32
N LEU A 30 12.27 -10.17 0.61
CA LEU A 30 12.41 -9.28 1.77
C LEU A 30 12.84 -7.87 1.35
N ALA A 31 13.68 -7.75 0.32
CA ALA A 31 14.06 -6.46 -0.26
C ALA A 31 12.87 -5.76 -0.93
N ALA A 32 12.04 -6.50 -1.66
CA ALA A 32 10.80 -5.98 -2.24
C ALA A 32 9.75 -5.63 -1.17
N TYR A 33 9.68 -6.39 -0.08
CA TYR A 33 8.81 -6.07 1.06
C TYR A 33 9.30 -4.83 1.83
N LYS A 34 10.61 -4.63 1.91
CA LYS A 34 11.24 -3.41 2.45
C LYS A 34 11.15 -2.23 1.49
N ASP A 35 10.64 -2.42 0.27
CA ASP A 35 10.36 -1.31 -0.63
C ASP A 35 9.33 -0.38 0.02
N LYS A 36 9.64 0.91 -0.01
CA LYS A 36 8.79 1.96 0.53
C LYS A 36 7.40 1.92 -0.11
N ALA A 37 7.31 1.51 -1.37
CA ALA A 37 6.05 1.33 -2.08
C ALA A 37 5.17 0.24 -1.43
N ALA A 38 5.72 -0.94 -1.15
CA ALA A 38 4.99 -2.06 -0.53
C ALA A 38 4.48 -1.70 0.86
N LEU A 39 5.34 -1.12 1.71
CA LEU A 39 4.97 -0.65 3.04
C LEU A 39 3.88 0.43 3.02
N SER A 40 3.87 1.25 1.97
CA SER A 40 2.88 2.33 1.84
C SER A 40 1.51 1.82 1.37
N LEU A 41 1.48 0.79 0.52
CA LEU A 41 0.24 0.11 0.17
C LEU A 41 -0.41 -0.56 1.39
N GLN A 42 0.40 -1.17 2.26
CA GLN A 42 -0.10 -1.74 3.52
C GLN A 42 -0.70 -0.65 4.44
N LYS A 43 -0.07 0.52 4.52
CA LYS A 43 -0.62 1.67 5.27
C LYS A 43 -1.95 2.14 4.68
N ILE A 44 -2.05 2.27 3.36
CA ILE A 44 -3.29 2.67 2.68
C ILE A 44 -4.40 1.65 2.96
N LYS A 45 -4.10 0.36 2.88
CA LYS A 45 -5.05 -0.69 3.24
C LYS A 45 -5.59 -0.52 4.67
N ASN A 46 -4.69 -0.34 5.65
CA ASN A 46 -5.10 -0.15 7.04
C ASN A 46 -5.99 1.08 7.24
N ILE A 47 -5.71 2.17 6.51
CA ILE A 47 -6.53 3.39 6.54
C ILE A 47 -7.94 3.10 5.97
N LEU A 48 -8.03 2.37 4.86
CA LEU A 48 -9.31 2.01 4.23
C LEU A 48 -10.14 1.02 5.06
N GLU A 49 -9.50 0.19 5.88
CA GLU A 49 -10.17 -0.76 6.77
C GLU A 49 -10.58 -0.13 8.11
N ASP A 50 -10.10 1.08 8.42
CA ASP A 50 -10.45 1.78 9.65
C ASP A 50 -11.83 2.44 9.56
N VAL A 51 -12.84 1.71 10.06
CA VAL A 51 -14.23 2.16 10.12
C VAL A 51 -14.47 3.35 11.06
N ALA A 52 -13.48 3.76 11.87
CA ALA A 52 -13.58 4.93 12.72
C ALA A 52 -13.22 6.23 11.99
N LEU A 53 -12.56 6.16 10.84
CA LEU A 53 -12.23 7.33 10.03
C LEU A 53 -13.44 7.78 9.22
N SER A 54 -13.65 9.10 9.17
CA SER A 54 -14.57 9.67 8.19
C SER A 54 -13.97 9.58 6.79
N ASP A 55 -14.80 9.64 5.74
CA ASP A 55 -14.32 9.64 4.35
C ASP A 55 -13.27 10.75 4.10
N PHE A 56 -13.45 11.91 4.73
CA PHE A 56 -12.51 13.02 4.61
C PHE A 56 -11.17 12.72 5.30
N ASP A 57 -11.21 12.19 6.52
CA ASP A 57 -9.99 11.84 7.27
C ASP A 57 -9.24 10.68 6.60
N CYS A 58 -9.97 9.70 6.07
CA CYS A 58 -9.43 8.60 5.28
C CYS A 58 -8.66 9.12 4.06
N ILE A 59 -9.22 10.08 3.32
CA ILE A 59 -8.54 10.71 2.18
C ILE A 59 -7.29 11.47 2.64
N GLU A 60 -7.36 12.30 3.68
CA GLU A 60 -6.20 13.07 4.18
C GLU A 60 -5.06 12.14 4.64
N GLU A 61 -5.37 11.04 5.32
CA GLU A 61 -4.38 10.05 5.74
C GLU A 61 -3.73 9.34 4.54
N ILE A 62 -4.50 9.00 3.51
CA ILE A 62 -3.93 8.45 2.26
C ILE A 62 -3.01 9.49 1.60
N LEU A 63 -3.42 10.75 1.49
CA LEU A 63 -2.58 11.82 0.94
C LEU A 63 -1.29 11.98 1.76
N ASN A 64 -1.34 11.83 3.09
CA ASN A 64 -0.16 11.86 3.94
C ASN A 64 0.80 10.69 3.65
N VAL A 65 0.30 9.49 3.33
CA VAL A 65 1.14 8.38 2.85
C VAL A 65 1.88 8.76 1.55
N TYR A 66 1.18 9.37 0.58
CA TYR A 66 1.80 9.81 -0.68
C TYR A 66 2.85 10.92 -0.47
N LYS A 67 2.57 11.90 0.40
CA LYS A 67 3.54 12.95 0.76
C LYS A 67 4.82 12.34 1.37
N ASN A 68 4.66 11.35 2.26
CA ASN A 68 5.79 10.67 2.90
C ASN A 68 6.66 9.86 1.92
N LEU A 69 6.11 9.49 0.76
CA LEU A 69 6.86 8.87 -0.33
C LEU A 69 7.61 9.90 -1.20
N GLY A 70 7.41 11.20 -0.96
CA GLY A 70 8.01 12.28 -1.74
C GLY A 70 7.21 12.68 -2.98
N TYR A 71 5.97 12.19 -3.12
CA TYR A 71 5.08 12.68 -4.17
C TYR A 71 4.57 14.08 -3.82
N ILE A 72 4.75 15.01 -4.74
CA ILE A 72 4.18 16.34 -4.64
C ILE A 72 2.73 16.24 -5.11
N ILE A 73 1.79 16.39 -4.17
CA ILE A 73 0.37 16.40 -4.45
C ILE A 73 0.01 17.82 -4.88
N ASN A 74 0.19 18.10 -6.16
CA ASN A 74 -0.27 19.34 -6.76
C ASN A 74 -1.75 19.17 -7.11
N HIS A 75 -2.58 20.06 -6.55
CA HIS A 75 -4.02 20.21 -6.74
C HIS A 75 -4.90 19.40 -5.77
N ARG A 76 -5.45 20.10 -4.77
CA ARG A 76 -6.81 19.83 -4.31
C ARG A 76 -7.73 20.19 -5.49
N HIS A 77 -8.42 19.21 -6.04
CA HIS A 77 -9.62 19.51 -6.84
C HIS A 77 -10.71 19.86 -5.83
N ASP A 78 -10.79 21.13 -5.46
CA ASP A 78 -11.93 21.64 -4.70
C ASP A 78 -13.17 21.48 -5.58
N PHE A 79 -13.98 20.47 -5.31
CA PHE A 79 -15.33 20.39 -5.85
C PHE A 79 -16.21 21.33 -5.02
N GLY A 80 -16.20 22.61 -5.40
CA GLY A 80 -17.18 23.60 -4.97
C GLY A 80 -18.51 23.43 -5.71
#